data_AF-A0A1V0A8L4-F1
#
_entry.id   AF-A0A1V0A8L4-F1
#
_cell.length_a   1.000
_cell.length_b   1.000
_cell.length_c   1.000
_cell.angle_alpha   90.00
_cell.angle_beta   90.00
_cell.angle_gamma   90.00
#
_symmetry.space_group_name_H-M   'P 1'
#
loop_
_entity.id
_entity.type
_entity.pdbx_description
1 polymer ?
#
loop_
_entity_poly.entity_id
_entity_poly.type
_entity_poly.pdbx_seq_one_letter_code
_entity_poly.pdbx_strand_id
1 'polypeptide(L)'
;MLDTRNVRLGASASVAAVVLSVFALTRTERGIALLGRGVGFLEFYAGVFALVLLTATVALGLLTTERVFLSPANRVRAQLAHKATALIGLAYLITHITLMISLGHVPAGAAVVPIAGVYVGLGTLAFDLMVVAVVTGMLRGRFATRTRPWMWRILHSAAYLAWPVGIMHGLTAGRPPAGWVAWSYVASMAAVGGALVVRVLATLRRPPIVPEQVVGPAVTAPVTVGVPAERPQKVTQKAPVAAGAAAVKAPVSLAEARRRYREAG
;
A
#
# COMPACT_ATOMS: atom_id res chain seq x y z
N MET A 1 22.95 -5.82 -6.87
CA MET A 1 22.72 -4.43 -6.44
C MET A 1 22.57 -3.58 -7.69
N LEU A 2 21.37 -3.06 -8.00
CA LEU A 2 21.21 -2.09 -9.07
C LEU A 2 21.95 -0.81 -8.67
N ASP A 3 22.81 -0.30 -9.56
CA ASP A 3 23.63 0.88 -9.30
C ASP A 3 22.74 2.12 -9.16
N THR A 4 22.53 2.54 -7.91
CA THR A 4 21.70 3.70 -7.56
C THR A 4 22.23 5.00 -8.17
N ARG A 5 23.52 5.06 -8.56
CA ARG A 5 24.08 6.22 -9.27
C ARG A 5 23.51 6.33 -10.68
N ASN A 6 23.43 5.22 -11.41
CA ASN A 6 22.90 5.20 -12.77
C ASN A 6 21.41 5.57 -12.81
N VAL A 7 20.63 5.12 -11.82
CA VAL A 7 19.22 5.51 -11.68
C VAL A 7 19.08 7.01 -11.40
N ARG A 8 19.91 7.57 -10.51
CA ARG A 8 19.88 9.01 -10.19
C ARG A 8 20.34 9.86 -11.38
N LEU A 9 21.38 9.44 -12.09
CA LEU A 9 21.86 10.12 -13.30
C LEU A 9 20.81 10.10 -14.41
N GLY A 10 20.14 8.96 -14.63
CA GLY A 10 19.04 8.85 -15.60
C GLY A 10 17.83 9.72 -15.26
N ALA A 11 17.44 9.77 -13.98
CA ALA A 11 16.36 10.63 -13.52
C ALA A 11 16.69 12.12 -13.70
N SER A 12 17.89 12.55 -13.30
CA SER A 12 18.34 13.95 -13.46
C SER A 12 18.44 14.36 -14.92
N ALA A 13 18.95 13.49 -15.79
CA ALA A 13 19.02 13.74 -17.23
C ALA A 13 17.62 13.86 -17.86
N SER A 14 16.67 13.03 -17.42
CA SER A 14 15.27 13.10 -17.87
C SER A 14 14.61 14.41 -17.45
N VAL A 15 14.82 14.85 -16.20
CA VAL A 15 14.31 16.14 -15.70
C VAL A 15 14.92 17.30 -16.50
N ALA A 16 16.24 17.30 -16.69
CA ALA A 16 16.92 18.33 -17.46
C ALA A 16 16.42 18.39 -18.91
N ALA A 17 16.22 17.24 -19.55
CA ALA A 17 15.67 17.17 -20.90
C ALA A 17 14.26 17.78 -20.97
N VAL A 18 13.36 17.43 -20.04
CA VAL A 18 12.01 18.01 -19.97
C VAL A 18 12.06 19.52 -19.79
N VAL A 19 12.89 20.02 -18.87
CA VAL A 19 13.03 21.46 -18.62
C VAL A 19 13.55 22.19 -19.86
N LEU A 20 14.58 21.65 -20.51
CA LEU A 20 15.15 22.24 -21.73
C LEU A 20 14.16 22.22 -22.89
N SER A 21 13.38 21.14 -23.05
CA SER A 21 12.32 21.06 -24.07
C SER A 21 11.22 22.10 -23.82
N VAL A 22 10.74 22.24 -22.58
CA VAL A 22 9.75 23.26 -22.23
C VAL A 22 10.30 24.66 -22.47
N PHE A 23 11.55 24.93 -22.08
CA PHE A 23 12.21 26.20 -22.32
C PHE A 23 12.35 26.50 -23.82
N ALA A 24 12.75 25.53 -24.63
CA ALA A 24 12.83 25.68 -26.08
C ALA A 24 11.46 25.99 -26.68
N LEU A 25 10.38 25.36 -26.20
CA LEU A 25 9.01 25.64 -26.64
C LEU A 25 8.60 27.09 -26.34
N THR A 26 9.01 27.66 -25.21
CA THR A 26 8.71 29.08 -24.90
C THR A 26 9.42 30.08 -25.81
N ARG A 27 10.41 29.65 -26.61
CA ARG A 27 11.11 30.54 -27.55
C ARG A 27 10.37 30.76 -28.87
N THR A 28 9.25 30.07 -29.11
CA THR A 28 8.48 30.16 -30.36
C THR A 28 7.02 30.42 -30.08
N GLU A 29 6.35 31.22 -30.91
CA GLU A 29 4.91 31.48 -30.80
C GLU A 29 4.09 30.18 -30.88
N ARG A 30 4.49 29.27 -31.78
CA ARG A 30 3.89 27.94 -31.90
C ARG A 30 4.06 27.12 -30.62
N GLY A 31 5.24 27.15 -30.00
CA GLY A 31 5.51 26.43 -28.77
C GLY A 31 4.74 26.99 -27.58
N ILE A 32 4.61 28.31 -27.45
CA ILE A 32 3.74 28.96 -26.45
C ILE A 32 2.28 28.54 -26.66
N ALA A 33 1.80 28.55 -27.91
CA ALA A 33 0.44 28.13 -28.23
C ALA A 33 0.19 26.63 -27.93
N LEU A 34 1.20 25.77 -28.08
CA LEU A 34 1.11 24.36 -27.70
C LEU A 34 1.10 24.18 -26.18
N LEU A 35 1.96 24.90 -25.46
CA LEU A 35 1.98 24.90 -24.00
C LEU A 35 0.64 25.38 -23.42
N GLY A 36 0.07 26.46 -23.97
CA GLY A 36 -1.25 26.96 -23.57
C GLY A 36 -2.36 25.91 -23.75
N ARG A 37 -2.36 25.18 -24.88
CA ARG A 37 -3.30 24.06 -25.10
C ARG A 37 -3.09 22.92 -24.10
N GLY A 38 -1.83 22.58 -23.80
CA GLY A 38 -1.49 21.55 -22.82
C GLY A 38 -1.94 21.94 -21.40
N VAL A 39 -1.71 23.19 -20.99
CA VAL A 39 -2.18 23.72 -19.72
C VAL A 39 -3.70 23.70 -19.65
N GLY A 40 -4.41 24.20 -20.67
CA GLY A 40 -5.87 24.18 -20.70
C GLY A 40 -6.44 22.75 -20.69
N PHE A 41 -5.79 21.80 -21.36
CA PHE A 41 -6.17 20.39 -21.28
C PHE A 41 -6.01 19.84 -19.85
N LEU A 42 -4.86 20.09 -19.21
CA LEU A 42 -4.62 19.62 -17.83
C LEU A 42 -5.52 20.32 -16.81
N GLU A 43 -5.78 21.62 -16.97
CA GLU A 43 -6.73 22.37 -16.17
C GLU A 43 -8.11 21.71 -16.22
N PHE A 44 -8.54 21.27 -17.40
CA PHE A 44 -9.83 20.63 -17.60
C PHE A 44 -9.89 19.17 -17.11
N TYR A 45 -8.84 18.37 -17.35
CA TYR A 45 -8.86 16.90 -17.20
C TYR A 45 -8.03 16.34 -16.03
N ALA A 46 -7.08 17.08 -15.46
CA ALA A 46 -6.18 16.54 -14.42
C ALA A 46 -6.95 16.03 -13.19
N GLY A 47 -8.00 16.75 -12.76
CA GLY A 47 -8.86 16.29 -11.67
C GLY A 47 -9.59 14.98 -11.98
N VAL A 48 -10.06 14.81 -13.23
CA VAL A 48 -10.73 13.57 -13.68
C VAL A 48 -9.74 12.40 -13.70
N PHE A 49 -8.54 12.60 -14.24
CA PHE A 49 -7.50 11.56 -14.24
C PHE A 49 -7.04 11.19 -12.83
N ALA A 50 -6.90 12.18 -11.94
CA ALA A 50 -6.61 11.94 -10.54
C ALA A 50 -7.68 11.05 -9.91
N LEU A 51 -8.97 11.38 -10.09
CA LEU A 51 -10.07 10.61 -9.50
C LEU A 51 -10.13 9.17 -10.01
N VAL A 52 -10.03 8.97 -11.34
CA VAL A 52 -10.08 7.64 -11.95
C VAL A 52 -8.92 6.77 -11.46
N LEU A 53 -7.70 7.31 -11.46
CA LEU A 53 -6.51 6.57 -11.02
C LEU A 53 -6.54 6.29 -9.52
N LEU A 54 -6.93 7.24 -8.69
CA LEU A 54 -7.04 7.04 -7.24
C LEU A 54 -8.16 6.06 -6.89
N THR A 55 -9.26 6.04 -7.65
CA THR A 55 -10.29 5.00 -7.55
C THR A 55 -9.70 3.63 -7.87
N ALA A 56 -8.98 3.50 -8.99
CA ALA A 56 -8.30 2.25 -9.36
C ALA A 56 -7.30 1.83 -8.28
N THR A 57 -6.57 2.77 -7.67
CA THR A 57 -5.68 2.53 -6.54
C THR A 57 -6.41 1.93 -5.35
N VAL A 58 -7.55 2.50 -4.94
CA VAL A 58 -8.37 1.97 -3.84
C VAL A 58 -8.84 0.55 -4.17
N ALA A 59 -9.42 0.33 -5.35
CA ALA A 59 -9.88 -0.99 -5.80
C ALA A 59 -8.75 -2.05 -5.80
N LEU A 60 -7.59 -1.71 -6.38
CA LEU A 60 -6.40 -2.57 -6.35
C LEU A 60 -5.92 -2.81 -4.92
N GLY A 61 -6.00 -1.80 -4.05
CA GLY A 61 -5.71 -1.91 -2.62
C GLY A 61 -6.55 -3.00 -1.94
N LEU A 62 -7.86 -3.07 -2.23
CA LEU A 62 -8.71 -4.17 -1.78
C LEU A 62 -8.23 -5.52 -2.33
N LEU A 63 -8.02 -5.62 -3.65
CA LEU A 63 -7.61 -6.86 -4.31
C LEU A 63 -6.30 -7.44 -3.76
N THR A 64 -5.36 -6.59 -3.38
CA THR A 64 -4.07 -7.08 -2.83
C THR A 64 -4.18 -7.81 -1.49
N THR A 65 -5.27 -7.58 -0.76
CA THR A 65 -5.55 -8.26 0.51
C THR A 65 -6.27 -9.59 0.34
N GLU A 66 -6.76 -9.87 -0.87
CA GLU A 66 -7.46 -11.10 -1.18
C GLU A 66 -6.48 -12.28 -1.23
N ARG A 67 -6.88 -13.40 -0.64
CA ARG A 67 -6.08 -14.62 -0.50
C ARG A 67 -6.83 -15.88 -0.92
N VAL A 68 -8.16 -15.78 -1.09
CA VAL A 68 -9.03 -16.90 -1.47
C VAL A 68 -8.98 -17.11 -2.98
N PHE A 69 -9.02 -16.03 -3.76
CA PHE A 69 -9.14 -16.11 -5.23
C PHE A 69 -7.85 -15.80 -6.00
N LEU A 70 -6.89 -15.09 -5.39
CA LEU A 70 -5.69 -14.63 -6.07
C LEU A 70 -4.46 -15.47 -5.69
N SER A 71 -3.79 -16.01 -6.71
CA SER A 71 -2.49 -16.65 -6.56
C SER A 71 -1.44 -15.67 -6.01
N PRO A 72 -0.38 -16.15 -5.33
CA PRO A 72 0.69 -15.29 -4.81
C PRO A 72 1.29 -14.36 -5.88
N ALA A 73 1.50 -14.85 -7.11
CA ALA A 73 2.02 -14.06 -8.23
C ALA A 73 1.09 -12.90 -8.61
N ASN A 74 -0.22 -13.16 -8.70
CA ASN A 74 -1.19 -12.12 -9.04
C ASN A 74 -1.31 -11.06 -7.93
N ARG A 75 -1.11 -11.44 -6.66
CA ARG A 75 -1.07 -10.48 -5.54
C ARG A 75 0.12 -9.52 -5.63
N VAL A 76 1.28 -9.99 -6.11
CA VAL A 76 2.44 -9.12 -6.37
C VAL A 76 2.15 -8.16 -7.52
N ARG A 77 1.57 -8.64 -8.62
CA ARG A 77 1.15 -7.78 -9.75
C ARG A 77 0.15 -6.72 -9.31
N ALA A 78 -0.86 -7.09 -8.52
CA ALA A 78 -1.83 -6.14 -7.96
C ALA A 78 -1.18 -5.10 -7.04
N GLN A 79 -0.16 -5.50 -6.26
CA GLN A 79 0.60 -4.56 -5.40
C GLN A 79 1.41 -3.57 -6.24
N LEU A 80 2.03 -4.02 -7.33
CA LEU A 80 2.73 -3.14 -8.27
C LEU A 80 1.75 -2.18 -8.96
N ALA A 81 0.62 -2.69 -9.44
CA ALA A 81 -0.43 -1.88 -10.04
C ALA A 81 -1.02 -0.85 -9.06
N HIS A 82 -1.25 -1.23 -7.80
CA HIS A 82 -1.69 -0.31 -6.75
C HIS A 82 -0.68 0.83 -6.56
N LYS A 83 0.61 0.53 -6.45
CA LYS A 83 1.66 1.56 -6.31
C LYS A 83 1.78 2.44 -7.55
N ALA A 84 1.71 1.86 -8.74
CA ALA A 84 1.81 2.59 -10.00
C ALA A 84 0.62 3.56 -10.18
N THR A 85 -0.61 3.06 -10.00
CA THR A 85 -1.81 3.91 -10.06
C THR A 85 -1.81 4.99 -8.98
N ALA A 86 -1.34 4.67 -7.77
CA ALA A 86 -1.23 5.65 -6.68
C ALA A 86 -0.28 6.79 -7.04
N LEU A 87 0.89 6.46 -7.60
CA LEU A 87 1.89 7.44 -7.98
C LEU A 87 1.39 8.35 -9.11
N ILE A 88 0.82 7.76 -10.17
CA ILE A 88 0.31 8.52 -11.31
C ILE A 88 -0.90 9.36 -10.90
N GLY A 89 -1.81 8.81 -10.09
CA GLY A 89 -2.97 9.52 -9.55
C GLY A 89 -2.57 10.70 -8.66
N LEU A 90 -1.56 10.52 -7.80
CA LEU A 90 -1.01 11.60 -6.98
C LEU A 90 -0.35 12.69 -7.83
N ALA A 91 0.36 12.33 -8.92
CA ALA A 91 0.93 13.30 -9.84
C ALA A 91 -0.15 14.17 -10.51
N TYR A 92 -1.26 13.56 -10.94
CA TYR A 92 -2.41 14.31 -11.47
C TYR A 92 -3.11 15.16 -10.41
N LEU A 93 -3.21 14.68 -9.17
CA LEU A 93 -3.78 15.44 -8.06
C LEU A 93 -2.94 16.70 -7.77
N ILE A 94 -1.62 16.56 -7.68
CA ILE A 94 -0.70 17.69 -7.51
C ILE A 94 -0.82 18.66 -8.69
N THR A 95 -0.88 18.15 -9.92
CA THR A 95 -1.05 18.97 -11.13
C THR A 95 -2.36 19.75 -11.07
N HIS A 96 -3.47 19.10 -10.71
CA HIS A 96 -4.77 19.73 -10.57
C HIS A 96 -4.75 20.88 -9.56
N ILE A 97 -4.28 20.63 -8.32
CA ILE A 97 -4.19 21.65 -7.27
C ILE A 97 -3.30 22.82 -7.72
N THR A 98 -2.14 22.51 -8.30
CA THR A 98 -1.19 23.51 -8.78
C THR A 98 -1.82 24.41 -9.84
N LEU A 99 -2.54 23.84 -10.83
CA LEU A 99 -3.19 24.63 -11.87
C LEU A 99 -4.33 25.49 -11.30
N MET A 100 -5.17 24.95 -10.40
CA MET A 100 -6.26 25.72 -9.79
C MET A 100 -5.72 26.95 -9.02
N ILE A 101 -4.57 26.81 -8.34
CA ILE A 101 -3.92 27.94 -7.65
C ILE A 101 -3.26 28.89 -8.66
N SER A 102 -2.48 28.34 -9.61
CA SER A 102 -1.65 29.14 -10.52
C SER A 102 -2.48 29.96 -11.50
N LEU A 103 -3.66 29.47 -11.87
CA LEU A 103 -4.63 30.18 -12.73
C LEU A 103 -5.63 31.03 -11.94
N GLY A 104 -5.48 31.14 -10.62
CA GLY A 104 -6.28 32.03 -9.78
C GLY A 104 -7.71 31.55 -9.47
N HIS A 105 -8.01 30.26 -9.67
CA HIS A 105 -9.33 29.71 -9.33
C HIS A 105 -9.53 29.61 -7.82
N VAL A 106 -8.46 29.39 -7.05
CA VAL A 106 -8.48 29.31 -5.59
C VAL A 106 -7.22 29.96 -4.99
N PRO A 107 -7.29 30.54 -3.77
CA PRO A 107 -6.11 31.04 -3.09
C PRO A 107 -5.19 29.88 -2.66
N ALA A 108 -3.88 30.12 -2.58
CA ALA A 108 -2.90 29.08 -2.22
C ALA A 108 -3.19 28.40 -0.86
N GLY A 109 -3.70 29.16 0.11
CA GLY A 109 -4.09 28.63 1.43
C GLY A 109 -5.25 27.61 1.39
N ALA A 110 -6.07 27.63 0.33
CA ALA A 110 -7.18 26.70 0.17
C ALA A 110 -6.74 25.24 -0.05
N ALA A 111 -5.46 25.00 -0.39
CA ALA A 111 -4.94 23.65 -0.51
C ALA A 111 -4.78 22.92 0.82
N VAL A 112 -4.73 23.65 1.94
CA VAL A 112 -4.47 23.08 3.28
C VAL A 112 -5.58 23.42 4.28
N VAL A 113 -6.23 24.58 4.14
CA VAL A 113 -7.31 25.01 5.03
C VAL A 113 -8.57 25.22 4.18
N PRO A 114 -9.76 24.72 4.58
CA PRO A 114 -10.98 24.78 3.77
C PRO A 114 -11.61 26.18 3.78
N ILE A 115 -10.91 27.18 3.23
CA ILE A 115 -11.28 28.61 3.27
C ILE A 115 -12.08 29.08 2.04
N ALA A 116 -12.18 28.25 0.99
CA ALA A 116 -12.72 28.65 -0.32
C ALA A 116 -14.15 28.13 -0.59
N GLY A 117 -14.98 28.01 0.46
CA GLY A 117 -16.35 27.51 0.39
C GLY A 117 -16.45 25.98 0.52
N VAL A 118 -17.67 25.49 0.73
CA VAL A 118 -17.91 24.09 1.12
C VAL A 118 -17.39 23.08 0.10
N TYR A 119 -17.64 23.30 -1.19
CA TYR A 119 -17.26 22.34 -2.23
C TYR A 119 -15.76 22.30 -2.45
N VAL A 120 -15.06 23.44 -2.42
CA VAL A 120 -13.59 23.47 -2.46
C VAL A 120 -13.00 22.87 -1.17
N GLY A 121 -13.61 23.16 -0.02
CA GLY A 121 -13.22 22.59 1.27
C GLY A 121 -13.31 21.06 1.34
N LEU A 122 -14.25 20.44 0.61
CA LEU A 122 -14.25 18.98 0.43
C LEU A 122 -12.98 18.51 -0.30
N GLY A 123 -12.52 19.25 -1.31
CA GLY A 123 -11.27 18.97 -2.02
C GLY A 123 -10.07 19.05 -1.10
N THR A 124 -10.00 20.10 -0.27
CA THR A 124 -8.98 20.27 0.77
C THR A 124 -8.97 19.09 1.76
N LEU A 125 -10.14 18.73 2.31
CA LEU A 125 -10.27 17.61 3.23
C LEU A 125 -9.86 16.28 2.59
N ALA A 126 -10.26 16.04 1.34
CA ALA A 126 -9.85 14.85 0.59
C ALA A 126 -8.33 14.80 0.38
N PHE A 127 -7.71 15.95 0.08
CA PHE A 127 -6.27 16.07 -0.06
C PHE A 127 -5.55 15.76 1.26
N ASP A 128 -5.99 16.32 2.39
CA ASP A 128 -5.38 16.07 3.70
C ASP A 128 -5.46 14.58 4.10
N LEU A 129 -6.62 13.96 3.89
CA LEU A 129 -6.80 12.52 4.11
C LEU A 129 -5.90 11.68 3.19
N MET A 130 -5.68 12.13 1.95
CA MET A 130 -4.76 11.49 1.02
C MET A 130 -3.30 11.64 1.46
N VAL A 131 -2.90 12.80 2.00
CA VAL A 131 -1.56 12.99 2.59
C VAL A 131 -1.34 12.00 3.73
N VAL A 132 -2.31 11.83 4.63
CA VAL A 132 -2.25 10.81 5.68
C VAL A 132 -2.08 9.41 5.09
N ALA A 133 -2.86 9.05 4.06
CA ALA A 133 -2.77 7.75 3.42
C ALA A 133 -1.41 7.49 2.74
N VAL A 134 -0.86 8.47 2.02
CA VAL A 134 0.43 8.38 1.33
C VAL A 134 1.56 8.24 2.34
N VAL A 135 1.63 9.15 3.32
CA VAL A 135 2.68 9.14 4.36
C VAL A 135 2.65 7.83 5.12
N THR A 136 1.48 7.36 5.53
CA THR A 136 1.36 6.08 6.25
C THR A 136 1.72 4.88 5.36
N GLY A 137 1.37 4.91 4.08
CA GLY A 137 1.78 3.91 3.09
C GLY A 137 3.29 3.80 2.94
N MET A 138 3.99 4.94 2.82
CA MET A 138 5.46 5.00 2.74
C MET A 138 6.12 4.51 4.04
N LEU A 139 5.53 4.83 5.19
CA LEU A 139 6.03 4.44 6.51
C LEU A 139 5.65 3.03 6.94
N ARG A 140 4.96 2.25 6.10
CA ARG A 140 4.48 0.89 6.43
C ARG A 140 5.56 0.00 7.07
N GLY A 141 6.78 0.03 6.53
CA GLY A 141 7.91 -0.76 7.05
C GLY A 141 8.28 -0.42 8.50
N ARG A 142 8.13 0.85 8.90
CA ARG A 142 8.41 1.30 10.28
C ARG A 142 7.32 0.88 11.27
N PHE A 143 6.08 0.72 10.82
CA PHE A 143 5.01 0.19 11.66
C PHE A 143 5.12 -1.32 11.86
N ALA A 144 5.69 -2.05 10.89
CA ALA A 144 5.85 -3.50 10.96
C ALA A 144 6.78 -3.96 12.10
N THR A 145 7.71 -3.11 12.52
CA THR A 145 8.67 -3.39 13.60
C THR A 145 8.29 -2.77 14.94
N ARG A 146 7.19 -2.00 15.01
CA ARG A 146 6.70 -1.36 16.25
C ARG A 146 5.70 -2.22 17.00
N THR A 147 5.46 -1.86 18.26
CA THR A 147 4.48 -2.50 19.17
C THR A 147 3.05 -2.50 18.65
N ARG A 148 2.68 -1.55 17.77
CA ARG A 148 1.31 -1.41 17.23
C ARG A 148 1.29 -1.44 15.69
N PRO A 149 1.51 -2.60 15.04
CA PRO A 149 1.54 -2.71 13.59
C PRO A 149 0.17 -2.46 12.93
N TRP A 150 -0.92 -2.56 13.69
CA TRP A 150 -2.28 -2.30 13.25
C TRP A 150 -2.59 -0.82 13.01
N MET A 151 -1.86 0.11 13.66
CA MET A 151 -2.04 1.56 13.46
C MET A 151 -1.85 1.98 12.01
N TRP A 152 -0.90 1.36 11.30
CA TRP A 152 -0.72 1.59 9.87
C TRP A 152 -2.02 1.35 9.09
N ARG A 153 -2.76 0.28 9.40
CA ARG A 153 -4.01 -0.05 8.70
C ARG A 153 -5.08 0.99 8.95
N ILE A 154 -5.20 1.48 10.19
CA ILE A 154 -6.20 2.49 10.55
C ILE A 154 -5.90 3.79 9.82
N LEU A 155 -4.66 4.29 9.95
CA LEU A 155 -4.29 5.57 9.35
C LEU A 155 -4.35 5.51 7.82
N HIS A 156 -3.88 4.41 7.22
CA HIS A 156 -3.97 4.23 5.77
C HIS A 156 -5.42 4.07 5.28
N SER A 157 -6.35 3.65 6.15
CA SER A 157 -7.77 3.57 5.82
C SER A 157 -8.41 4.95 5.64
N ALA A 158 -7.73 6.05 5.97
CA ALA A 158 -8.15 7.40 5.61
C ALA A 158 -8.42 7.53 4.10
N ALA A 159 -7.73 6.75 3.25
CA ALA A 159 -7.99 6.71 1.81
C ALA A 159 -9.44 6.34 1.46
N TYR A 160 -10.10 5.49 2.26
CA TYR A 160 -11.49 5.11 2.04
C TYR A 160 -12.48 6.24 2.32
N LEU A 161 -12.09 7.23 3.16
CA LEU A 161 -12.85 8.44 3.39
C LEU A 161 -12.48 9.54 2.39
N ALA A 162 -11.20 9.67 2.05
CA ALA A 162 -10.71 10.60 1.03
C ALA A 162 -11.42 10.39 -0.32
N TRP A 163 -11.66 9.13 -0.70
CA TRP A 163 -12.28 8.76 -1.96
C TRP A 163 -13.70 9.33 -2.17
N PRO A 164 -14.70 9.04 -1.32
CA PRO A 164 -16.04 9.59 -1.50
C PRO A 164 -16.08 11.11 -1.31
N VAL A 165 -15.24 11.68 -0.43
CA VAL A 165 -15.13 13.14 -0.27
C VAL A 165 -14.60 13.80 -1.56
N GLY A 166 -13.59 13.20 -2.18
CA GLY A 166 -13.04 13.65 -3.46
C GLY A 166 -14.03 13.52 -4.63
N ILE A 167 -14.85 12.46 -4.65
CA ILE A 167 -15.97 12.32 -5.59
C ILE A 167 -16.95 13.47 -5.44
N MET A 168 -17.39 13.75 -4.20
CA MET A 168 -18.33 14.84 -3.93
C MET A 168 -17.76 16.19 -4.35
N HIS A 169 -16.49 16.45 -4.03
CA HIS A 169 -15.77 17.63 -4.53
C HIS A 169 -15.82 17.70 -6.07
N GLY A 170 -15.43 16.65 -6.78
CA GLY A 170 -15.40 16.65 -8.24
C GLY A 170 -16.77 16.80 -8.92
N LEU A 171 -17.86 16.37 -8.25
CA LEU A 171 -19.24 16.53 -8.75
C LEU A 171 -19.83 17.92 -8.47
N THR A 172 -19.38 18.59 -7.41
CA THR A 172 -20.03 19.80 -6.89
C THR A 172 -19.20 21.06 -7.04
N ALA A 173 -17.87 20.93 -7.17
CA ALA A 173 -16.96 22.04 -7.31
C ALA A 173 -16.75 22.40 -8.80
N GLY A 174 -16.93 23.67 -9.12
CA GLY A 174 -16.65 24.23 -10.44
C GLY A 174 -17.81 24.06 -11.42
N ARG A 175 -17.52 23.48 -12.59
CA ARG A 175 -18.47 23.40 -13.71
C ARG A 175 -19.39 22.18 -13.62
N PRO A 176 -20.60 22.22 -14.19
CA PRO A 176 -21.42 21.03 -14.37
C PRO A 176 -20.64 19.94 -15.14
N PRO A 177 -20.61 18.69 -14.65
CA PRO A 177 -19.91 17.62 -15.34
C PRO A 177 -20.61 17.29 -16.65
N ALA A 178 -19.83 17.09 -17.72
CA ALA A 178 -20.37 16.51 -18.94
C ALA A 178 -20.95 15.11 -18.65
N GLY A 179 -22.00 14.69 -19.36
CA GLY A 179 -22.68 13.42 -19.08
C GLY A 179 -21.73 12.20 -19.05
N TRP A 180 -20.75 12.15 -19.96
CA TRP A 180 -19.74 11.08 -19.99
C TRP A 180 -18.78 11.12 -18.78
N VAL A 181 -18.53 12.30 -18.19
CA VAL A 181 -17.77 12.44 -16.94
C VAL A 181 -18.60 11.89 -15.78
N ALA A 182 -19.89 12.22 -15.72
CA ALA A 182 -20.78 11.64 -14.71
C ALA A 182 -20.80 10.09 -14.79
N TRP A 183 -20.81 9.53 -16.01
CA TRP A 183 -20.70 8.08 -16.21
C TRP A 183 -19.38 7.49 -15.72
N SER A 184 -18.25 8.19 -15.85
CA SER A 184 -16.97 7.70 -15.33
C SER A 184 -16.95 7.68 -13.79
N TYR A 185 -17.67 8.60 -13.14
CA TYR A 185 -17.87 8.61 -11.69
C TYR A 185 -18.75 7.44 -11.25
N VAL A 186 -19.86 7.19 -11.96
CA VAL A 186 -20.73 6.03 -11.70
C VAL A 186 -19.98 4.72 -11.90
N ALA A 187 -19.20 4.59 -12.99
CA ALA A 187 -18.37 3.42 -13.24
C ALA A 187 -17.30 3.22 -12.15
N SER A 188 -16.70 4.31 -11.66
CA SER A 188 -15.75 4.32 -10.55
C SER A 188 -16.39 3.81 -9.26
N MET A 189 -17.59 4.29 -8.92
CA MET A 189 -18.37 3.82 -7.78
C MET A 189 -18.76 2.35 -7.93
N ALA A 190 -19.21 1.93 -9.11
CA ALA A 190 -19.59 0.54 -9.39
C ALA A 190 -18.40 -0.41 -9.28
N ALA A 191 -17.22 -0.03 -9.79
CA ALA A 191 -16.01 -0.85 -9.71
C ALA A 191 -15.55 -1.06 -8.26
N VAL A 192 -15.53 0.01 -7.45
CA VAL A 192 -15.15 -0.09 -6.03
C VAL A 192 -16.22 -0.82 -5.22
N GLY A 193 -17.50 -0.53 -5.47
CA GLY A 193 -18.63 -1.22 -4.84
C GLY A 193 -18.60 -2.72 -5.13
N GLY A 194 -18.39 -3.10 -6.39
CA GLY A 194 -18.22 -4.49 -6.81
C GLY A 194 -17.03 -5.17 -6.11
N ALA A 195 -15.87 -4.52 -6.08
CA ALA A 195 -14.69 -5.04 -5.38
C ALA A 195 -14.93 -5.22 -3.86
N LEU A 196 -15.68 -4.32 -3.23
CA LEU A 196 -16.04 -4.42 -1.82
C LEU A 196 -17.02 -5.57 -1.56
N VAL A 197 -18.06 -5.72 -2.39
CA VAL A 197 -19.02 -6.84 -2.31
C VAL A 197 -18.29 -8.17 -2.47
N VAL A 198 -17.42 -8.30 -3.47
CA VAL A 198 -16.59 -9.50 -3.66
C VAL A 198 -15.78 -9.79 -2.41
N ARG A 199 -15.16 -8.79 -1.78
CA ARG A 199 -14.37 -8.97 -0.56
C ARG A 199 -15.21 -9.39 0.64
N VAL A 200 -16.39 -8.80 0.84
CA VAL A 200 -17.30 -9.19 1.92
C VAL A 200 -17.75 -10.63 1.74
N LEU A 201 -18.19 -11.00 0.53
CA LEU A 201 -18.58 -12.36 0.19
C LEU A 201 -17.40 -13.34 0.35
N ALA A 202 -16.19 -12.97 -0.08
CA ALA A 202 -14.98 -13.77 0.09
C ALA A 202 -14.67 -14.03 1.57
N THR A 203 -14.89 -13.02 2.43
CA THR A 203 -14.64 -13.11 3.87
C THR A 203 -15.66 -14.00 4.55
N LEU A 204 -16.94 -13.86 4.18
CA LEU A 204 -18.04 -14.68 4.69
C LEU A 204 -17.91 -16.16 4.26
N ARG A 205 -17.37 -16.41 3.06
CA ARG A 205 -17.17 -17.77 2.52
C ARG A 205 -15.86 -18.42 2.95
N ARG A 206 -15.08 -17.83 3.85
CA ARG A 206 -13.84 -18.46 4.35
C ARG A 206 -14.21 -19.69 5.19
N PRO A 207 -13.80 -20.90 4.79
CA PRO A 207 -13.94 -22.05 5.68
C PRO A 207 -13.12 -21.80 6.95
N PRO A 208 -13.59 -22.23 8.13
CA PRO A 208 -12.82 -22.18 9.36
C PRO A 208 -11.43 -22.78 9.12
N ILE A 209 -10.38 -22.09 9.55
CA ILE A 209 -9.02 -22.64 9.49
C ILE A 209 -9.01 -23.83 10.45
N VAL A 210 -9.14 -25.04 9.93
CA VAL A 210 -8.83 -26.26 10.69
C VAL A 210 -7.31 -26.26 10.85
N PRO A 211 -6.77 -26.22 12.08
CA PRO A 211 -5.33 -26.30 12.27
C PRO A 211 -4.86 -27.65 11.73
N GLU A 212 -4.14 -27.64 10.61
CA GLU A 212 -3.50 -28.85 10.11
C GLU A 212 -2.43 -29.26 11.12
N GLN A 213 -2.70 -30.35 11.85
CA GLN A 213 -1.74 -30.99 12.72
C GLN A 213 -0.70 -31.69 11.85
N VAL A 214 0.33 -30.95 11.44
CA VAL A 214 1.50 -31.55 10.79
C VAL A 214 2.25 -32.37 11.84
N VAL A 215 2.33 -33.68 11.64
CA VAL A 215 3.22 -34.55 12.42
C VAL A 215 4.64 -34.04 12.20
N GLY A 216 5.21 -33.39 13.21
CA GLY A 216 6.59 -32.94 13.17
C GLY A 216 7.51 -34.15 12.97
N PRO A 217 8.56 -34.06 12.13
CA PRO A 217 9.54 -35.12 12.04
C PRO A 217 10.07 -35.42 13.45
N ALA A 218 10.25 -36.70 13.78
CA ALA A 218 10.82 -37.11 15.05
C ALA A 218 12.17 -36.39 15.21
N VAL A 219 12.22 -35.41 16.11
CA VAL A 219 13.48 -34.80 16.52
C VAL A 219 14.21 -35.89 17.27
N THR A 220 15.07 -36.64 16.58
CA THR A 220 16.08 -37.46 17.22
C THR A 220 16.87 -36.53 18.13
N ALA A 221 16.94 -36.90 19.41
CA ALA A 221 17.72 -36.16 20.39
C ALA A 221 19.13 -35.90 19.82
N PRO A 222 19.74 -34.73 20.07
CA PRO A 222 21.09 -34.46 19.62
C PRO A 222 21.99 -35.61 20.11
N VAL A 223 22.59 -36.33 19.17
CA VAL A 223 23.66 -37.28 19.47
C VAL A 223 24.75 -36.47 20.15
N THR A 224 24.94 -36.70 21.45
CA THR A 224 26.08 -36.17 22.18
C THR A 224 27.32 -36.83 21.59
N VAL A 225 27.95 -36.18 20.63
CA VAL A 225 29.30 -36.55 20.20
C VAL A 225 30.20 -36.27 21.40
N GLY A 226 30.57 -37.33 22.11
CA GLY A 226 31.47 -37.25 23.24
C GLY A 226 32.82 -36.77 22.77
N VAL A 227 33.14 -35.50 23.02
CA VAL A 227 34.52 -35.00 22.99
C VAL A 227 35.24 -35.71 24.15
N PRO A 228 36.36 -36.44 23.92
CA PRO A 228 37.10 -37.07 25.00
C PRO A 228 37.71 -35.98 25.88
N ALA A 229 37.07 -35.70 27.01
CA ALA A 229 37.66 -34.92 28.08
C ALA A 229 38.48 -35.87 28.94
N GLU A 230 39.77 -36.01 28.62
CA GLU A 230 40.73 -36.65 29.51
C GLU A 230 40.89 -35.75 30.75
N ARG A 231 40.25 -36.14 31.85
CA ARG A 231 40.47 -35.54 33.17
C ARG A 231 40.42 -36.66 34.24
N PRO A 232 41.33 -36.67 35.23
CA PRO A 232 41.62 -37.87 36.02
C PRO A 232 40.45 -38.32 36.88
N GLN A 233 40.26 -39.64 36.95
CA GLN A 233 39.28 -40.35 37.77
C GLN A 233 39.32 -39.92 39.24
N LYS A 234 38.16 -39.56 39.78
CA LYS A 234 37.85 -39.79 41.19
C LYS A 234 36.68 -40.75 41.28
N VAL A 235 36.99 -41.98 41.68
CA VAL A 235 36.07 -43.09 41.86
C VAL A 235 35.08 -42.75 42.97
N THR A 236 33.78 -42.85 42.69
CA THR A 236 32.78 -43.20 43.71
C THR A 236 31.64 -43.97 43.04
N GLN A 237 31.49 -45.24 43.40
CA GLN A 237 30.43 -46.14 42.97
C GLN A 237 29.08 -45.78 43.62
N LYS A 238 27.99 -45.86 42.85
CA LYS A 238 26.75 -46.49 43.32
C LYS A 238 25.93 -47.01 42.14
N ALA A 239 25.43 -48.24 42.28
CA ALA A 239 24.80 -49.10 41.29
C ALA A 239 23.27 -48.81 41.13
N PRO A 240 22.51 -49.55 40.29
CA PRO A 240 21.54 -48.99 39.34
C PRO A 240 20.08 -49.01 39.83
N VAL A 241 19.21 -48.21 39.21
CA VAL A 241 17.76 -48.43 39.25
C VAL A 241 17.20 -48.35 37.84
N ALA A 242 16.49 -49.40 37.46
CA ALA A 242 15.89 -49.63 36.16
C ALA A 242 14.53 -48.93 36.01
N ALA A 243 14.18 -48.75 34.73
CA ALA A 243 12.84 -48.71 34.12
C ALA A 243 11.90 -47.52 34.40
N GLY A 244 11.48 -46.87 33.32
CA GLY A 244 10.39 -45.88 33.31
C GLY A 244 9.92 -45.54 31.90
N ALA A 245 8.99 -46.37 31.39
CA ALA A 245 8.00 -46.17 30.32
C ALA A 245 8.16 -45.00 29.32
N ALA A 246 8.22 -45.37 28.03
CA ALA A 246 8.03 -44.46 26.91
C ALA A 246 6.61 -43.84 26.93
N ALA A 247 6.52 -42.58 27.34
CA ALA A 247 5.30 -41.79 27.20
C ALA A 247 5.12 -41.37 25.73
N VAL A 248 4.12 -41.93 25.06
CA VAL A 248 3.62 -41.43 23.78
C VAL A 248 3.07 -40.02 24.00
N LYS A 249 3.80 -38.99 23.55
CA LYS A 249 3.40 -37.58 23.73
C LYS A 249 2.28 -37.23 22.75
N ALA A 250 1.16 -36.74 23.31
CA ALA A 250 0.03 -36.21 22.57
C ALA A 250 0.45 -35.08 21.59
N PRO A 251 -0.27 -34.90 20.47
CA PRO A 251 0.07 -33.89 19.46
C PRO A 251 0.00 -32.48 20.06
N VAL A 252 1.14 -31.77 20.02
CA VAL A 252 1.28 -30.38 20.46
C VAL A 252 1.03 -29.41 19.31
N SER A 253 0.42 -28.27 19.61
CA SER A 253 0.19 -27.23 18.59
C SER A 253 1.51 -26.67 18.05
N LEU A 254 1.55 -26.31 16.77
CA LEU A 254 2.72 -25.69 16.12
C LEU A 254 3.20 -24.41 16.83
N ALA A 255 2.27 -23.67 17.44
CA ALA A 255 2.60 -22.47 18.22
C ALA A 255 3.41 -22.82 19.47
N GLU A 256 3.05 -23.92 20.14
CA GLU A 256 3.74 -24.41 21.33
C GLU A 256 5.09 -25.04 21.00
N ALA A 257 5.18 -25.78 19.89
CA ALA A 257 6.45 -26.31 19.39
C ALA A 257 7.46 -25.18 19.07
N ARG A 258 7.01 -24.10 18.43
CA ARG A 258 7.85 -22.92 18.14
C ARG A 258 8.24 -22.13 19.39
N ARG A 259 7.41 -22.13 20.44
CA ARG A 259 7.74 -21.53 21.73
C ARG A 259 8.86 -22.31 22.40
N ARG A 260 8.72 -23.64 22.52
CA ARG A 260 9.72 -24.51 23.14
C ARG A 260 11.07 -24.45 22.43
N TYR A 261 11.08 -24.35 21.10
CA TYR A 261 12.33 -24.21 20.34
C TYR A 261 13.07 -22.90 20.66
N ARG A 262 12.34 -21.80 20.90
CA ARG A 262 12.95 -20.52 21.28
C ARG A 262 13.47 -20.47 22.72
N GLU A 263 12.91 -21.31 23.59
CA GLU A 263 13.32 -21.41 25.00
C GLU A 263 14.47 -22.42 25.19
N ALA A 264 14.80 -23.22 24.18
CA ALA A 264 15.81 -24.28 24.21
C ALA A 264 17.15 -23.92 23.54
N GLY A 265 17.29 -22.70 23.04
CA GLY A 265 18.55 -22.13 22.53
C GLY A 265 18.93 -20.89 23.32
#